data_AF-A0A1H8Q5F9-F1
#
_entry.id   AF-A0A1H8Q5F9-F1
#
_cell.length_a   1.000
_cell.length_b   1.000
_cell.length_c   1.000
_cell.angle_alpha   90.00
_cell.angle_beta   90.00
_cell.angle_gamma   90.00
#
_symmetry.space_group_name_H-M   'P 1'
#
loop_
_entity.id
_entity.type
_entity.pdbx_description
1 polymer ?
#
loop_
_entity_poly.entity_id
_entity_poly.type
_entity_poly.pdbx_seq_one_letter_code
_entity_poly.pdbx_strand_id
1 'polypeptide(L)' 'MTHFVCTVEYRDPESGAMHHFVRELNAPDGDAASDAVTRTFLDEHGSRGGEPEIAEIVCRPDGNH' A
#
# COMPACT_ATOMS: atom_id res chain seq x y z
N MET A 1 1.87 15.22 12.67
CA MET A 1 2.12 14.09 11.76
C MET A 1 1.89 12.84 12.55
N THR A 2 1.17 11.88 11.97
CA THR A 2 0.74 10.65 12.61
C THR A 2 1.44 9.49 11.91
N HIS A 3 1.89 8.50 12.68
CA HIS A 3 2.45 7.27 12.13
C HIS A 3 1.31 6.37 11.64
N PHE A 4 1.43 5.82 10.45
CA PHE A 4 0.43 4.93 9.86
C PHE A 4 1.09 3.63 9.42
N VAL A 5 0.38 2.52 9.64
CA VAL A 5 0.66 1.22 9.03
C VAL A 5 -0.34 1.02 7.90
N CYS A 6 0.15 1.02 6.67
CA CYS A 6 -0.65 0.85 5.47
C CYS A 6 -0.45 -0.55 4.89
N THR A 7 -1.54 -1.22 4.53
CA THR A 7 -1.55 -2.51 3.82
C THR A 7 -2.23 -2.32 2.46
N VAL A 8 -1.56 -2.75 1.40
CA VAL A 8 -2.08 -2.80 0.03
C VAL A 8 -2.31 -4.26 -0.31
N GLU A 9 -3.55 -4.66 -0.53
CA GLU A 9 -3.89 -5.97 -1.09
C GLU A 9 -3.95 -5.84 -2.61
N TYR A 10 -3.23 -6.70 -3.31
CA TYR A 10 -3.13 -6.65 -4.77
C TYR A 10 -3.09 -8.05 -5.38
N ARG A 11 -3.56 -8.17 -6.61
CA ARG A 11 -3.43 -9.38 -7.41
C ARG A 11 -2.18 -9.28 -8.28
N ASP A 12 -1.32 -10.29 -8.15
CA ASP A 12 -0.15 -10.44 -9.00
C ASP A 12 -0.58 -10.86 -10.42
N PRO A 13 -0.17 -10.12 -11.47
CA PRO A 13 -0.64 -10.38 -12.83
C PRO A 13 -0.04 -11.64 -13.45
N GLU A 14 1.14 -12.09 -12.98
CA GLU A 14 1.82 -13.26 -13.53
C GLU A 14 1.23 -14.57 -12.99
N SER A 15 0.97 -14.61 -11.69
CA SER A 15 0.49 -15.80 -10.98
C SER A 15 -1.02 -15.80 -10.73
N GLY A 16 -1.67 -14.63 -10.78
CA GLY A 16 -3.07 -14.44 -10.39
C GLY A 16 -3.33 -14.54 -8.89
N ALA A 17 -2.28 -14.70 -8.07
CA ALA A 17 -2.38 -14.83 -6.63
C ALA A 17 -2.64 -13.48 -5.95
N MET A 18 -3.35 -13.50 -4.81
CA MET A 18 -3.49 -12.32 -3.96
C MET A 18 -2.27 -12.19 -3.05
N HIS A 19 -1.68 -11.00 -3.01
CA HIS A 19 -0.53 -10.64 -2.20
C HIS A 19 -0.84 -9.38 -1.37
N HIS A 20 -0.11 -9.22 -0.27
CA HIS A 20 -0.24 -8.06 0.60
C HIS A 20 1.12 -7.37 0.72
N PHE A 21 1.12 -6.05 0.53
CA PHE A 21 2.28 -5.18 0.73
C PHE A 21 2.03 -4.28 1.93
N VAL A 22 2.91 -4.35 2.93
CA VAL A 22 2.78 -3.55 4.16
C VAL A 22 3.88 -2.52 4.23
N ARG A 23 3.52 -1.26 4.51
CA ARG A 23 4.45 -0.14 4.64
C ARG A 23 4.06 0.75 5.81
N GLU A 24 5.06 1.10 6.59
CA GLU A 24 4.95 2.08 7.67
C GLU A 24 5.43 3.45 7.17
N LEU A 25 4.66 4.50 7.44
CA LEU A 25 5.02 5.86 7.04
C LEU A 25 4.36 6.92 7.93
N ASN A 26 4.91 8.13 7.92
CA ASN A 26 4.33 9.28 8.61
C ASN A 26 3.55 10.15 7.62
N ALA A 27 2.30 10.46 7.95
CA ALA A 27 1.42 11.30 7.14
C ALA A 27 0.61 12.27 8.02
N PRO A 28 0.08 13.37 7.46
CA PRO A 28 -0.82 14.25 8.21
C PRO A 28 -2.15 13.58 8.57
N ASP A 29 -2.64 12.68 7.72
CA ASP A 29 -3.94 12.00 7.81
C ASP A 29 -3.94 10.69 7.00
N GLY A 30 -5.05 9.95 7.05
CA GLY A 30 -5.18 8.64 6.40
C GLY A 30 -5.25 8.71 4.87
N ASP A 31 -5.81 9.77 4.29
CA ASP A 31 -5.86 9.94 2.83
C ASP A 31 -4.46 10.20 2.28
N ALA A 32 -3.71 11.09 2.93
CA ALA A 32 -2.31 11.34 2.59
C ALA A 32 -1.44 10.09 2.76
N ALA A 33 -1.74 9.26 3.78
CA ALA A 33 -1.05 7.99 3.97
C ALA A 33 -1.33 6.99 2.85
N SER A 34 -2.59 6.89 2.45
CA SER A 34 -3.08 5.99 1.40
C SER A 34 -2.49 6.37 0.04
N ASP A 35 -2.44 7.65 -0.28
CA ASP A 35 -1.86 8.15 -1.52
C ASP A 35 -0.33 7.91 -1.57
N ALA A 36 0.37 8.14 -0.46
CA ALA A 36 1.80 7.90 -0.35
C ALA A 36 2.18 6.41 -0.48
N VAL A 37 1.43 5.51 0.16
CA VAL A 37 1.67 4.06 0.03
C VAL A 37 1.36 3.56 -1.37
N THR A 38 0.30 4.08 -2.02
CA THR A 38 -0.07 3.71 -3.39
C THR A 38 1.06 4.06 -4.36
N ARG A 39 1.60 5.28 -4.26
CA ARG A 39 2.74 5.72 -5.09
C ARG A 39 3.97 4.85 -4.88
N THR A 40 4.29 4.53 -3.62
CA THR A 40 5.42 3.65 -3.27
C THR A 40 5.24 2.26 -3.87
N PHE A 41 4.04 1.68 -3.71
CA PHE A 41 3.70 0.38 -4.26
C PHE A 41 3.83 0.32 -5.79
N LEU A 42 3.28 1.31 -6.49
CA LEU A 42 3.37 1.38 -7.95
C LEU A 42 4.80 1.60 -8.45
N ASP A 43 5.63 2.33 -7.72
CA ASP A 43 7.06 2.48 -8.05
C ASP A 43 7.81 1.14 -7.92
N GLU A 44 7.57 0.41 -6.82
CA GLU A 44 8.25 -0.87 -6.56
C GLU A 44 7.73 -2.03 -7.42
N HIS A 45 6.46 -2.01 -7.87
CA HIS A 45 5.81 -3.15 -8.53
C HIS A 45 5.33 -2.85 -9.97
N GLY A 46 5.09 -1.60 -10.33
CA GLY A 46 4.57 -1.21 -11.66
C GLY A 46 5.54 -1.43 -12.82
N SER A 47 6.80 -1.76 -12.56
CA SER A 47 7.82 -2.00 -13.61
C SER A 47 8.07 -3.48 -13.93
N ARG A 48 7.43 -4.43 -13.22
CA ARG A 48 7.69 -5.87 -13.37
C ARG A 48 6.58 -6.57 -14.14
N GLY A 49 6.66 -6.57 -15.47
CA GLY A 49 5.92 -7.51 -16.32
C GLY A 49 4.40 -7.32 -16.46
N GLY A 50 3.78 -6.43 -15.68
CA GLY A 50 2.37 -6.05 -15.74
C GLY A 50 2.02 -5.11 -14.59
N GLU A 51 0.97 -4.30 -14.75
CA GLU A 51 0.48 -3.44 -13.66
C GLU A 51 -0.29 -4.31 -12.65
N PRO A 52 0.12 -4.36 -11.37
CA PRO A 52 -0.63 -5.10 -10.36
C PRO A 52 -2.02 -4.49 -10.14
N GLU A 53 -3.04 -5.34 -9.99
CA GLU A 53 -4.41 -4.90 -9.70
C GLU A 53 -4.57 -4.70 -8.20
N ILE A 54 -4.65 -3.45 -7.74
CA ILE A 54 -4.91 -3.12 -6.34
C ILE A 54 -6.38 -3.45 -6.02
N ALA A 55 -6.59 -4.31 -5.02
CA ALA A 55 -7.91 -4.70 -4.55
C ALA A 55 -8.38 -3.82 -3.37
N GLU A 56 -7.51 -3.59 -2.39
CA GLU A 56 -7.83 -2.79 -1.21
C GLU A 56 -6.58 -2.08 -0.66
N ILE A 57 -6.77 -0.88 -0.08
CA ILE A 57 -5.73 -0.17 0.66
C ILE A 57 -6.30 0.23 2.01
N VAL A 58 -5.64 -0.21 3.09
CA VAL A 58 -6.03 0.11 4.46
C VAL A 58 -4.86 0.76 5.18
N CYS A 59 -5.00 2.03 5.54
CA CYS A 59 -4.06 2.75 6.39
C CYS A 59 -4.65 2.95 7.78
N ARG A 60 -4.02 2.36 8.80
CA ARG A 60 -4.42 2.55 10.20
C ARG A 60 -3.39 3.40 10.91
N PRO A 61 -3.79 4.44 11.65
CA PRO A 61 -2.86 5.16 12.49
C PRO A 61 -2.33 4.19 13.55
N ASP A 62 -1.01 4.18 13.72
CA ASP A 62 -0.33 3.48 14.81
C ASP A 62 -0.58 4.27 16.11
N GLY A 63 -1.84 4.23 16.56
CA GLY A 63 -2.29 4.79 17.81
C GLY A 63 -2.02 3.79 18.92
N ASN A 64 -0.79 3.80 19.42
CA ASN A 64 -0.33 3.33 20.73
C ASN A 64 -1.26 2.33 21.47
N HIS A 65 -0.84 1.07 21.51
CA HIS A 65 -1.48 -0.05 22.21
C HIS A 65 -1.47 0.07 23.75
#